data_AF-A0A524M225-F1
#
_entry.id   AF-A0A524M225-F1
#
_cell.length_a   1.000
_cell.length_b   1.000
_cell.length_c   1.000
_cell.angle_alpha   90.00
_cell.angle_beta   90.00
_cell.angle_gamma   90.00
#
_symmetry.space_group_name_H-M   'P 1'
#
loop_
_entity.id
_entity.type
_entity.pdbx_description
1 polymer ?
#
loop_
_entity_poly.entity_id
_entity_poly.type
_entity_poly.pdbx_seq_one_letter_code
_entity_poly.pdbx_strand_id
1 'polypeptide(L)'
;MPVLHCPKCGSRLDFNKIDAGWYVSCSTCDVEILVDGKNKDLFDAYEGYNEEIKRSAFDSEDAKTSIRREKYLGTGLDGLKKKKRTRDTQSRNQSADVIEKLVESGGRNLADIPETLRNLIISGRDYLVKYQYMPATDAEYGSDVSALEIPKRLIEKLESKGISTLYKFQEDSYNAINNGEDVVLAAPTAQGKTEGFILPILRQLLLSIQDSFARPGVRALLIYPTKALARDQFDKVKELGEAAGLSVAIFDGDVSQNERGNIYERPPDILLTNPDVLHYHLGWMQSRLVPLLSTVKFVVLDEIHLYTGSMGTNVYYIMKRLEMESGRFQKIGASATIANPKEFAEMLFDTDVKLIESKTAKRGPVHFLMYYPGMRSKYSMIVDLVSMLQVGDFKTLVFGNTHSEAEVLNMLLGDVGVKSMVHRAGLSKKYRGDVEDDFRSGKLPVIVSTPTLELGIDIGDLNSVVSMIVS
;
A
#
# COMPACT_ATOMS: atom_id res chain seq x y z
N MET A 1 23.80 -18.15 -17.24
CA MET A 1 24.79 -18.18 -18.33
C MET A 1 25.45 -16.82 -18.44
N PRO A 2 26.77 -16.74 -18.70
CA PRO A 2 27.44 -15.47 -18.91
C PRO A 2 26.79 -14.71 -20.08
N VAL A 3 26.60 -13.40 -19.91
CA VAL A 3 26.10 -12.53 -20.97
C VAL A 3 27.31 -12.18 -21.85
N LEU A 4 27.30 -12.65 -23.09
CA LEU A 4 28.38 -12.41 -24.05
C LEU A 4 27.93 -11.32 -25.03
N HIS A 5 28.85 -10.42 -25.37
CA HIS A 5 28.57 -9.19 -26.10
C HIS A 5 29.18 -9.22 -27.50
N CYS A 6 28.50 -8.63 -28.47
CA CYS A 6 28.98 -8.53 -29.83
C CYS A 6 30.22 -7.60 -29.88
N PRO A 7 31.37 -8.03 -30.43
CA PRO A 7 32.56 -7.19 -30.52
C PRO A 7 32.38 -6.02 -31.52
N LYS A 8 31.36 -6.08 -32.39
CA LYS A 8 31.07 -5.03 -33.38
C LYS A 8 30.23 -3.88 -32.84
N CYS A 9 29.26 -4.15 -31.95
CA CYS A 9 28.31 -3.13 -31.48
C CYS A 9 28.06 -3.14 -29.96
N GLY A 10 28.67 -4.04 -29.20
CA GLY A 10 28.52 -4.14 -27.74
C GLY A 10 27.17 -4.69 -27.26
N SER A 11 26.21 -4.93 -28.14
CA SER A 11 24.91 -5.50 -27.77
C SER A 11 25.04 -6.95 -27.31
N ARG A 12 24.05 -7.44 -26.58
CA ARG A 12 23.98 -8.85 -26.19
C ARG A 12 23.84 -9.75 -27.42
N LEU A 13 24.53 -10.89 -27.40
CA LEU A 13 24.41 -11.95 -28.42
C LEU A 13 23.42 -13.02 -27.97
N ASP A 14 22.67 -13.55 -28.95
CA ASP A 14 21.78 -14.69 -28.78
C ASP A 14 22.44 -15.95 -29.34
N PHE A 15 22.49 -17.01 -28.53
CA PHE A 15 23.10 -18.29 -28.88
C PHE A 15 22.06 -19.39 -28.86
N ASN A 16 21.90 -20.09 -29.98
CA ASN A 16 20.99 -21.22 -30.12
C ASN A 16 21.77 -22.44 -30.59
N LYS A 17 21.79 -23.52 -29.78
CA LYS A 17 22.44 -24.77 -30.18
C LYS A 17 21.52 -25.54 -31.15
N ILE A 18 22.07 -25.96 -32.29
CA ILE A 18 21.40 -26.77 -33.31
C ILE A 18 22.22 -28.02 -33.63
N ASP A 19 21.65 -29.00 -34.33
CA ASP A 19 22.31 -30.29 -34.60
C ASP A 19 23.64 -30.18 -35.37
N ALA A 20 23.83 -29.08 -36.11
CA ALA A 20 25.04 -28.79 -36.87
C ALA A 20 26.07 -27.92 -36.10
N GLY A 21 25.74 -27.38 -34.93
CA GLY A 21 26.63 -26.48 -34.18
C GLY A 21 25.87 -25.39 -33.41
N TRP A 22 26.41 -24.17 -33.40
CA TRP A 22 25.81 -23.04 -32.70
C TRP A 22 25.40 -21.95 -33.67
N TYR A 23 24.15 -21.54 -33.63
CA TYR A 23 23.64 -20.38 -34.34
C TYR A 23 23.73 -19.16 -33.42
N VAL A 24 24.56 -18.19 -33.81
CA VAL A 24 24.85 -16.99 -33.04
C VAL A 24 24.34 -15.78 -33.82
N SER A 25 23.49 -14.96 -33.19
CA SER A 25 22.91 -13.77 -33.82
C SER A 25 23.05 -12.52 -32.96
N CYS A 26 23.24 -11.38 -33.63
CA CYS A 26 23.18 -10.06 -33.04
C CYS A 26 22.02 -9.28 -33.65
N SER A 27 21.00 -8.99 -32.85
CA SER A 27 19.80 -8.24 -33.27
C SER A 27 20.07 -6.78 -33.62
N THR A 28 21.19 -6.20 -33.15
CA THR A 28 21.50 -4.78 -33.35
C THR A 28 22.29 -4.53 -34.63
N CYS A 29 23.24 -5.40 -34.98
CA CYS A 29 24.03 -5.26 -36.21
C CYS A 29 23.61 -6.22 -37.33
N ASP A 30 22.53 -6.98 -37.11
CA ASP A 30 21.92 -7.95 -38.05
C ASP A 30 22.92 -8.98 -38.59
N VAL A 31 23.86 -9.39 -37.73
CA VAL A 31 24.87 -10.40 -38.05
C VAL A 31 24.44 -11.74 -37.48
N GLU A 32 24.35 -12.74 -38.36
CA GLU A 32 24.00 -14.12 -38.03
C GLU A 32 25.07 -15.07 -38.57
N ILE A 33 25.61 -15.93 -37.69
CA ILE A 33 26.69 -16.86 -38.04
C ILE A 33 26.35 -18.23 -37.47
N LEU A 34 26.55 -19.27 -38.29
CA LEU A 34 26.55 -20.65 -37.84
C LEU A 34 28.00 -21.08 -37.55
N VAL A 35 28.30 -21.32 -36.28
CA VAL A 35 29.60 -21.81 -35.84
C VAL A 35 29.56 -23.34 -35.82
N ASP A 36 30.36 -23.96 -36.68
CA ASP A 36 30.42 -25.42 -36.83
C ASP A 36 31.03 -26.08 -35.58
N GLY A 37 30.36 -27.11 -35.06
CA GLY A 37 30.86 -27.88 -33.92
C GLY A 37 29.79 -28.61 -33.12
N LYS A 38 29.61 -29.91 -33.39
CA LYS A 38 28.73 -30.80 -32.61
C LYS A 38 29.10 -30.91 -31.12
N ASN A 39 30.38 -30.69 -30.77
CA ASN A 39 30.93 -30.88 -29.42
C ASN A 39 31.49 -29.60 -28.76
N LYS A 40 31.23 -28.42 -29.33
CA LYS A 40 31.73 -27.14 -28.81
C LYS A 40 30.81 -26.56 -27.74
N ASP A 41 31.38 -25.96 -26.71
CA ASP A 41 30.62 -25.28 -25.66
C ASP A 41 30.23 -23.83 -26.07
N LEU A 42 29.55 -23.11 -25.17
CA LEU A 42 29.09 -21.75 -25.44
C LEU A 42 30.25 -20.76 -25.68
N PHE A 43 31.40 -20.96 -25.04
CA PHE A 43 32.56 -20.10 -25.18
C PHE A 43 33.30 -20.37 -26.48
N ASP A 44 33.42 -21.63 -26.88
CA ASP A 44 33.93 -22.02 -28.20
C ASP A 44 33.10 -21.42 -29.34
N ALA A 45 31.78 -21.34 -29.16
CA ALA A 45 30.86 -20.71 -30.10
C ALA A 45 31.08 -19.19 -30.17
N TYR A 46 31.37 -18.55 -29.03
CA TYR A 46 31.66 -17.12 -28.97
C TYR A 46 33.02 -16.76 -29.58
N GLU A 47 34.05 -17.56 -29.33
CA GLU A 47 35.36 -17.41 -29.99
C GLU A 47 35.24 -17.57 -31.50
N GLY A 48 34.51 -18.59 -31.97
CA GLY A 48 34.25 -18.78 -33.40
C GLY A 48 33.49 -17.61 -34.04
N TYR A 49 32.51 -17.05 -33.33
CA TYR A 49 31.82 -15.82 -33.76
C TYR A 49 32.78 -14.63 -33.86
N ASN A 50 33.66 -14.44 -32.86
CA ASN A 50 34.64 -13.36 -32.84
C ASN A 50 35.68 -13.48 -33.96
N GLU A 51 36.18 -14.68 -34.24
CA GLU A 51 37.12 -14.91 -35.35
C GLU A 51 36.50 -14.57 -36.71
N GLU A 52 35.24 -14.97 -36.91
CA GLU A 52 34.56 -14.75 -38.19
C GLU A 52 34.20 -13.26 -38.40
N ILE A 53 33.84 -12.54 -37.32
CA ILE A 53 33.71 -11.08 -37.32
C ILE A 53 35.05 -10.38 -37.62
N LYS A 54 36.15 -10.85 -37.03
CA LYS A 54 37.49 -10.27 -37.28
C LYS A 54 37.95 -10.52 -38.71
N ARG A 55 37.71 -11.70 -39.28
CA ARG A 55 38.01 -12.01 -40.69
C ARG A 55 37.25 -11.11 -41.64
N SER A 56 35.98 -10.83 -41.35
CA SER A 56 35.15 -9.95 -42.17
C SER A 56 35.42 -8.45 -41.97
N ALA A 57 36.17 -8.05 -40.94
CA ALA A 57 36.63 -6.67 -40.75
C ALA A 57 37.89 -6.31 -41.58
N PHE A 58 38.59 -7.29 -42.16
CA PHE A 58 39.79 -7.08 -42.99
C PHE A 58 39.50 -6.91 -44.48
N ASP A 59 38.29 -7.25 -44.94
CA ASP A 59 37.84 -6.95 -46.30
C ASP A 59 37.20 -5.56 -46.35
N SER A 60 37.81 -4.69 -47.14
CA SER A 60 37.59 -3.25 -47.35
C SER A 60 36.14 -2.71 -47.30
N GLU A 61 36.06 -1.43 -46.89
CA GLU A 61 34.97 -0.46 -46.67
C GLU A 61 33.70 -0.43 -47.56
N ASP A 62 33.41 -1.40 -48.43
CA ASP A 62 32.24 -1.34 -49.32
C ASP A 62 31.46 -2.67 -49.47
N ALA A 63 31.43 -3.47 -48.40
CA ALA A 63 30.73 -4.75 -48.42
C ALA A 63 29.57 -4.80 -47.42
N LYS A 64 28.36 -4.43 -47.89
CA LYS A 64 27.10 -5.02 -47.37
C LYS A 64 27.06 -6.50 -47.79
N THR A 65 27.93 -7.33 -47.23
CA THR A 65 28.00 -8.75 -47.58
C THR A 65 27.31 -9.59 -46.52
N SER A 66 26.10 -9.98 -46.88
CA SER A 66 25.39 -11.17 -46.43
C SER A 66 26.34 -12.32 -46.06
N ILE A 67 26.37 -12.70 -44.78
CA ILE A 67 26.94 -13.98 -44.37
C ILE A 67 25.97 -15.06 -44.88
N ARG A 68 26.43 -15.81 -45.88
CA ARG A 68 25.66 -16.77 -46.69
C ARG A 68 25.01 -17.87 -45.84
N ARG A 69 23.69 -18.02 -46.03
CA ARG A 69 22.82 -19.17 -45.70
C ARG A 69 23.16 -20.49 -46.42
N GLU A 70 24.19 -20.53 -47.27
CA GLU A 70 24.27 -21.51 -48.36
C GLU A 70 25.17 -22.74 -48.12
N LYS A 71 25.86 -22.87 -46.98
CA LYS A 71 26.84 -23.97 -46.81
C LYS A 71 26.31 -25.28 -46.19
N TYR A 72 25.06 -25.35 -45.73
CA TYR A 72 24.56 -26.54 -44.99
C TYR A 72 23.16 -27.05 -45.38
N LEU A 73 22.52 -26.53 -46.45
CA LEU A 73 21.27 -27.08 -46.96
C LEU A 73 21.51 -28.13 -48.04
N GLY A 74 22.04 -29.28 -47.61
CA GLY A 74 21.96 -30.53 -48.34
C GLY A 74 20.76 -31.34 -47.86
N THR A 75 19.72 -31.38 -48.70
CA THR A 75 18.56 -32.29 -48.66
C THR A 75 17.59 -32.21 -47.48
N GLY A 76 16.33 -31.87 -47.82
CA GLY A 76 15.15 -32.21 -47.02
C GLY A 76 14.45 -31.00 -46.43
N LEU A 77 13.56 -30.38 -47.21
CA LEU A 77 12.26 -29.82 -46.77
C LEU A 77 11.52 -29.21 -47.97
N ASP A 78 11.24 -30.02 -48.99
CA ASP A 78 10.26 -29.72 -50.06
C ASP A 78 8.81 -29.88 -49.56
N GLY A 79 8.54 -29.38 -48.34
CA GLY A 79 7.34 -29.68 -47.59
C GLY A 79 6.70 -28.51 -46.89
N LEU A 80 7.01 -27.25 -47.23
CA LEU A 80 6.32 -26.09 -46.65
C LEU A 80 6.01 -25.05 -47.72
N LYS A 81 4.98 -25.36 -48.52
CA LYS A 81 4.30 -24.39 -49.37
C LYS A 81 3.89 -23.16 -48.54
N LYS A 82 4.44 -22.02 -48.95
CA LYS A 82 3.98 -20.64 -48.74
C LYS A 82 2.54 -20.53 -48.25
N LYS A 83 2.35 -20.23 -46.96
CA LYS A 83 1.35 -19.24 -46.54
C LYS A 83 2.11 -17.96 -46.22
N LYS A 84 2.02 -16.98 -47.12
CA LYS A 84 2.29 -15.58 -46.80
C LYS A 84 1.31 -15.19 -45.69
N ARG A 85 1.72 -15.34 -44.43
CA ARG A 85 1.12 -14.58 -43.32
C ARG A 85 1.80 -13.22 -43.36
N THR A 86 1.06 -12.23 -43.83
CA THR A 86 1.20 -10.84 -43.39
C THR A 86 1.47 -10.86 -41.89
N ARG A 87 2.68 -10.45 -41.47
CA ARG A 87 3.03 -10.27 -40.06
C ARG A 87 2.32 -9.02 -39.57
N ASP A 88 1.05 -9.20 -39.24
CA ASP A 88 0.31 -8.34 -38.34
C ASP A 88 -0.21 -9.26 -37.25
N THR A 89 0.37 -9.17 -36.04
CA THR A 89 -0.18 -9.58 -34.73
C THR A 89 0.99 -9.79 -33.77
N GLN A 90 1.16 -8.89 -32.79
CA GLN A 90 1.57 -9.35 -31.46
C GLN A 90 0.57 -10.46 -31.09
N SER A 91 1.05 -11.68 -30.84
CA SER A 91 0.20 -12.78 -30.41
C SER A 91 -0.50 -12.33 -29.13
N ARG A 92 -1.79 -11.97 -29.21
CA ARG A 92 -2.59 -11.68 -28.01
C ARG A 92 -2.58 -12.94 -27.16
N ASN A 93 -2.25 -12.80 -25.87
CA ASN A 93 -2.20 -13.91 -24.94
C ASN A 93 -3.61 -14.45 -24.64
N GLN A 94 -4.64 -13.61 -24.76
CA GLN A 94 -6.04 -13.94 -24.54
C GLN A 94 -6.91 -13.35 -25.65
N SER A 95 -7.93 -14.10 -26.10
CA SER A 95 -8.89 -13.60 -27.10
C SER A 95 -9.83 -12.56 -26.50
N ALA A 96 -10.31 -11.62 -27.32
CA ALA A 96 -11.23 -10.58 -26.90
C ALA A 96 -12.51 -11.16 -26.29
N ASP A 97 -13.07 -12.21 -26.89
CA ASP A 97 -14.29 -12.87 -26.42
C ASP A 97 -14.15 -13.46 -25.00
N VAL A 98 -12.96 -13.94 -24.64
CA VAL A 98 -12.72 -14.48 -23.28
C VAL A 98 -12.65 -13.34 -22.27
N ILE A 99 -12.00 -12.22 -22.65
CA ILE A 99 -11.91 -11.02 -21.82
C ILE A 99 -13.31 -10.42 -21.61
N GLU A 100 -14.11 -10.31 -22.66
CA GLU A 100 -15.47 -9.78 -22.59
C GLU A 100 -16.35 -10.61 -21.66
N LYS A 101 -16.33 -11.95 -21.80
CA LYS A 101 -17.06 -12.85 -20.88
C LYS A 101 -16.60 -12.72 -19.43
N LEU A 102 -15.29 -12.56 -19.18
CA LEU A 102 -14.77 -12.35 -17.82
C LEU A 102 -15.27 -11.03 -17.24
N VAL A 103 -15.26 -9.96 -18.04
CA VAL A 103 -15.74 -8.64 -17.64
C VAL A 103 -17.23 -8.68 -17.31
N GLU A 104 -18.04 -9.29 -18.18
CA GLU A 104 -19.48 -9.51 -17.97
C GLU A 104 -19.75 -10.32 -16.69
N SER A 105 -19.01 -11.43 -16.49
CA SER A 105 -19.13 -12.25 -15.28
C SER A 105 -18.76 -11.49 -14.00
N GLY A 106 -17.92 -10.47 -14.09
CA GLY A 106 -17.55 -9.59 -12.99
C GLY A 106 -18.53 -8.43 -12.77
N GLY A 107 -19.65 -8.36 -13.49
CA GLY A 107 -20.75 -7.43 -13.21
C GLY A 107 -20.70 -6.10 -13.99
N ARG A 108 -19.99 -6.03 -15.13
CA ARG A 108 -19.95 -4.83 -15.99
C ARG A 108 -19.81 -5.24 -17.45
N ASN A 109 -20.26 -4.41 -18.40
CA ASN A 109 -19.91 -4.61 -19.81
C ASN A 109 -18.61 -3.86 -20.13
N LEU A 110 -17.84 -4.37 -21.10
CA LEU A 110 -16.59 -3.75 -21.54
C LEU A 110 -16.80 -2.31 -22.06
N ALA A 111 -17.97 -2.04 -22.64
CA ALA A 111 -18.37 -0.72 -23.13
C ALA A 111 -18.65 0.30 -22.01
N ASP A 112 -18.90 -0.16 -20.78
CA ASP A 112 -19.22 0.69 -19.62
C ASP A 112 -18.00 0.94 -18.72
N ILE A 113 -16.84 0.40 -19.09
CA ILE A 113 -15.57 0.59 -18.38
C ILE A 113 -14.88 1.87 -18.89
N PRO A 114 -14.31 2.72 -18.01
CA PRO A 114 -13.53 3.89 -18.40
C PRO A 114 -12.48 3.57 -19.47
N GLU A 115 -12.29 4.46 -20.44
CA GLU A 115 -11.43 4.22 -21.60
C GLU A 115 -10.00 3.78 -21.22
N THR A 116 -9.41 4.42 -20.21
CA THR A 116 -8.08 4.08 -19.70
C THR A 116 -8.00 2.62 -19.24
N LEU A 117 -8.98 2.17 -18.45
CA LEU A 117 -9.03 0.79 -17.94
C LEU A 117 -9.38 -0.20 -19.05
N ARG A 118 -10.23 0.20 -19.98
CA ARG A 118 -10.60 -0.61 -21.15
C ARG A 118 -9.37 -0.89 -22.02
N ASN A 119 -8.54 0.13 -22.28
CA ASN A 119 -7.30 -0.02 -23.04
C ASN A 119 -6.32 -0.97 -22.34
N LEU A 120 -6.23 -0.88 -21.02
CA LEU A 120 -5.42 -1.77 -20.19
C LEU A 120 -5.89 -3.23 -20.30
N ILE A 121 -7.20 -3.47 -20.20
CA ILE A 121 -7.85 -4.78 -20.33
C ILE A 121 -7.67 -5.37 -21.74
N ILE A 122 -7.86 -4.56 -22.79
CA ILE A 122 -7.87 -5.03 -24.19
C ILE A 122 -6.46 -5.14 -24.80
N SER A 123 -5.44 -4.59 -24.14
CA SER A 123 -4.05 -4.61 -24.63
C SER A 123 -3.56 -6.00 -25.06
N GLY A 124 -4.11 -7.07 -24.44
CA GLY A 124 -3.90 -8.46 -24.84
C GLY A 124 -2.47 -8.95 -24.63
N ARG A 125 -1.64 -8.18 -23.92
CA ARG A 125 -0.24 -8.51 -23.61
C ARG A 125 -0.09 -9.42 -22.39
N ASP A 126 -1.12 -9.55 -21.56
CA ASP A 126 -1.14 -10.39 -20.36
C ASP A 126 -2.49 -11.08 -20.22
N TYR A 127 -2.59 -12.03 -19.30
CA TYR A 127 -3.82 -12.76 -19.01
C TYR A 127 -4.62 -12.03 -17.94
N LEU A 128 -5.83 -11.58 -18.26
CA LEU A 128 -6.79 -11.17 -17.25
C LEU A 128 -7.39 -12.45 -16.63
N VAL A 129 -7.08 -12.69 -15.35
CA VAL A 129 -7.49 -13.87 -14.61
C VAL A 129 -8.85 -13.64 -13.96
N LYS A 130 -9.05 -12.45 -13.38
CA LYS A 130 -10.30 -12.07 -12.71
C LYS A 130 -10.60 -10.60 -12.93
N TYR A 131 -11.85 -10.31 -13.17
CA TYR A 131 -12.42 -8.97 -13.11
C TYR A 131 -13.60 -8.98 -12.14
N GLN A 132 -13.71 -7.96 -11.31
CA GLN A 132 -14.85 -7.77 -10.42
C GLN A 132 -15.15 -6.29 -10.27
N TYR A 133 -16.37 -5.89 -10.58
CA TYR A 133 -16.88 -4.54 -10.37
C TYR A 133 -17.59 -4.46 -9.03
N MET A 134 -17.18 -3.52 -8.19
CA MET A 134 -17.85 -3.20 -6.94
C MET A 134 -18.54 -1.84 -7.14
N PRO A 135 -19.89 -1.78 -7.12
CA PRO A 135 -20.60 -0.54 -7.34
C PRO A 135 -20.33 0.47 -6.23
N ALA A 136 -20.55 1.75 -6.55
CA ALA A 136 -20.57 2.79 -5.53
C ALA A 136 -21.66 2.48 -4.50
N THR A 137 -21.35 2.73 -3.23
CA THR A 137 -22.29 2.59 -2.12
C THR A 137 -22.38 3.92 -1.39
N ASP A 138 -23.60 4.30 -1.00
CA ASP A 138 -23.81 5.42 -0.10
C ASP A 138 -23.64 4.99 1.35
N ALA A 139 -23.34 5.96 2.22
CA ALA A 139 -23.31 5.72 3.66
C ALA A 139 -24.68 6.01 4.28
N GLU A 140 -25.01 5.25 5.32
CA GLU A 140 -26.10 5.60 6.22
C GLU A 140 -25.69 6.77 7.13
N TYR A 141 -26.55 7.77 7.22
CA TYR A 141 -26.37 8.93 8.08
C TYR A 141 -27.23 8.81 9.34
N GLY A 142 -26.68 9.27 10.46
CA GLY A 142 -27.36 9.40 11.74
C GLY A 142 -27.75 10.86 12.01
N SER A 143 -27.62 11.28 13.26
CA SER A 143 -27.91 12.65 13.69
C SER A 143 -26.97 13.72 13.13
N ASP A 144 -27.49 14.93 12.99
CA ASP A 144 -26.70 16.13 12.72
C ASP A 144 -25.76 16.47 13.88
N VAL A 145 -24.59 17.02 13.57
CA VAL A 145 -23.61 17.38 14.61
C VAL A 145 -24.16 18.45 15.56
N SER A 146 -25.11 19.26 15.11
CA SER A 146 -25.80 20.26 15.93
C SER A 146 -26.72 19.67 16.99
N ALA A 147 -27.16 18.41 16.82
CA ALA A 147 -27.97 17.69 17.80
C ALA A 147 -27.12 17.04 18.90
N LEU A 148 -25.79 16.99 18.73
CA LEU A 148 -24.89 16.40 19.70
C LEU A 148 -24.68 17.36 20.88
N GLU A 149 -24.62 16.80 22.09
CA GLU A 149 -24.30 17.53 23.32
C GLU A 149 -22.79 17.82 23.45
N ILE A 150 -22.25 18.59 22.51
CA ILE A 150 -20.83 18.97 22.44
C ILE A 150 -20.68 20.50 22.32
N PRO A 151 -19.51 21.08 22.65
CA PRO A 151 -19.32 22.53 22.59
C PRO A 151 -19.54 23.10 21.18
N LYS A 152 -20.12 24.29 21.12
CA LYS A 152 -20.37 25.00 19.85
C LYS A 152 -19.11 25.15 18.98
N ARG A 153 -17.95 25.42 19.59
CA ARG A 153 -16.66 25.48 18.87
C ARG A 153 -16.28 24.18 18.19
N LEU A 154 -16.61 23.04 18.80
CA LEU A 154 -16.38 21.72 18.20
C LEU A 154 -17.34 21.48 17.03
N ILE A 155 -18.60 21.90 17.14
CA ILE A 155 -19.59 21.87 16.05
C ILE A 155 -19.09 22.72 14.86
N GLU A 156 -18.74 23.98 15.11
CA GLU A 156 -18.22 24.89 14.08
C GLU A 156 -16.95 24.32 13.41
N LYS A 157 -16.08 23.66 14.18
CA LYS A 157 -14.89 22.99 13.65
C LYS A 157 -15.25 21.77 12.78
N LEU A 158 -16.21 20.94 13.18
CA LEU A 158 -16.70 19.82 12.38
C LEU A 158 -17.33 20.31 11.06
N GLU A 159 -18.17 21.34 11.12
CA GLU A 159 -18.79 21.96 9.95
C GLU A 159 -17.72 22.55 9.01
N SER A 160 -16.67 23.18 9.53
CA SER A 160 -15.55 23.69 8.72
C SER A 160 -14.78 22.60 7.97
N LYS A 161 -14.87 21.34 8.46
CA LYS A 161 -14.32 20.15 7.80
C LYS A 161 -15.33 19.46 6.86
N GLY A 162 -16.52 20.05 6.67
CA GLY A 162 -17.60 19.46 5.87
C GLY A 162 -18.37 18.34 6.58
N ILE A 163 -18.24 18.23 7.90
CA ILE A 163 -18.95 17.22 8.71
C ILE A 163 -20.16 17.87 9.36
N SER A 164 -21.29 17.89 8.66
CA SER A 164 -22.58 18.39 9.18
C SER A 164 -23.43 17.29 9.84
N THR A 165 -23.25 16.04 9.41
CA THR A 165 -24.07 14.90 9.85
C THR A 165 -23.14 13.71 10.09
N LEU A 166 -23.34 13.02 11.21
CA LEU A 166 -22.57 11.82 11.52
C LEU A 166 -23.02 10.65 10.63
N TYR A 167 -22.10 9.73 10.32
CA TYR A 167 -22.51 8.42 9.82
C TYR A 167 -23.25 7.65 10.91
N LYS A 168 -24.13 6.73 10.51
CA LYS A 168 -24.96 5.98 11.45
C LYS A 168 -24.14 5.22 12.50
N PHE A 169 -23.04 4.58 12.07
CA PHE A 169 -22.13 3.88 12.98
C PHE A 169 -21.41 4.84 13.94
N GLN A 170 -21.14 6.09 13.54
CA GLN A 170 -20.52 7.11 14.42
C GLN A 170 -21.51 7.57 15.49
N GLU A 171 -22.79 7.73 15.14
CA GLU A 171 -23.86 8.01 16.10
C GLU A 171 -24.03 6.85 17.09
N ASP A 172 -24.08 5.61 16.60
CA ASP A 172 -24.19 4.43 17.45
C ASP A 172 -22.98 4.30 18.39
N SER A 173 -21.77 4.61 17.90
CA SER A 173 -20.54 4.73 18.69
C SER A 173 -20.63 5.82 19.75
N TYR A 174 -21.08 7.00 19.35
CA TYR A 174 -21.26 8.14 20.24
C TYR A 174 -22.18 7.77 21.40
N ASN A 175 -23.31 7.13 21.12
CA ASN A 175 -24.27 6.71 22.15
C ASN A 175 -23.71 5.62 23.06
N ALA A 176 -23.13 4.56 22.50
CA ALA A 176 -22.60 3.43 23.29
C ALA A 176 -21.44 3.86 24.20
N ILE A 177 -20.48 4.65 23.68
CA ILE A 177 -19.36 5.13 24.50
C ILE A 177 -19.87 6.02 25.63
N ASN A 178 -20.84 6.89 25.34
CA ASN A 178 -21.44 7.77 26.35
C ASN A 178 -22.25 7.03 27.43
N ASN A 179 -22.73 5.82 27.15
CA ASN A 179 -23.38 4.94 28.13
C ASN A 179 -22.38 4.16 29.00
N GLY A 180 -21.06 4.33 28.77
CA GLY A 180 -20.01 3.61 29.51
C GLY A 180 -19.78 2.18 29.03
N GLU A 181 -20.24 1.82 27.82
CA GLU A 181 -20.08 0.50 27.23
C GLU A 181 -18.66 0.35 26.63
N ASP A 182 -17.96 -0.76 26.85
CA ASP A 182 -16.77 -1.08 26.08
C ASP A 182 -17.20 -1.41 24.64
N VAL A 183 -16.51 -0.87 23.63
CA VAL A 183 -16.93 -0.97 22.22
C VAL A 183 -15.82 -1.44 21.30
N VAL A 184 -16.20 -2.07 20.19
CA VAL A 184 -15.33 -2.28 19.03
C VAL A 184 -16.01 -1.74 17.78
N LEU A 185 -15.35 -0.80 17.11
CA LEU A 185 -15.76 -0.19 15.86
C LEU A 185 -15.19 -1.00 14.70
N ALA A 186 -16.07 -1.62 13.92
CA ALA A 186 -15.74 -2.30 12.68
C ALA A 186 -16.25 -1.45 11.50
N ALA A 187 -15.36 -0.60 10.98
CA ALA A 187 -15.68 0.26 9.85
C ALA A 187 -14.45 0.39 8.95
N PRO A 188 -14.59 0.28 7.62
CA PRO A 188 -13.44 0.35 6.74
C PRO A 188 -12.64 1.65 6.86
N THR A 189 -11.39 1.62 6.40
CA THR A 189 -10.52 2.81 6.36
C THR A 189 -11.18 3.98 5.62
N ALA A 190 -10.80 5.20 6.03
CA ALA A 190 -11.33 6.47 5.52
C ALA A 190 -12.82 6.78 5.77
N GLN A 191 -13.51 6.05 6.66
CA GLN A 191 -14.90 6.36 7.05
C GLN A 191 -15.06 7.17 8.35
N GLY A 192 -13.95 7.66 8.91
CA GLY A 192 -14.02 8.45 10.14
C GLY A 192 -14.24 7.62 11.40
N LYS A 193 -13.55 6.46 11.52
CA LYS A 193 -13.43 5.70 12.77
C LYS A 193 -12.95 6.61 13.92
N THR A 194 -12.00 7.50 13.62
CA THR A 194 -11.44 8.47 14.57
C THR A 194 -12.52 9.35 15.19
N GLU A 195 -13.39 9.94 14.38
CA GLU A 195 -14.56 10.71 14.85
C GLU A 195 -15.50 9.88 15.72
N GLY A 196 -15.70 8.61 15.36
CA GLY A 196 -16.57 7.68 16.07
C GLY A 196 -16.19 7.49 17.54
N PHE A 197 -14.90 7.42 17.87
CA PHE A 197 -14.47 7.32 19.27
C PHE A 197 -14.07 8.66 19.89
N ILE A 198 -13.52 9.62 19.13
CA ILE A 198 -12.97 10.83 19.74
C ILE A 198 -14.07 11.79 20.20
N LEU A 199 -15.17 11.91 19.45
CA LEU A 199 -16.26 12.82 19.79
C LEU A 199 -16.92 12.47 21.14
N PRO A 200 -17.32 11.22 21.42
CA PRO A 200 -17.86 10.88 22.74
C PRO A 200 -16.80 10.99 23.85
N ILE A 201 -15.52 10.67 23.59
CA ILE A 201 -14.44 10.86 24.56
C ILE A 201 -14.31 12.35 24.93
N LEU A 202 -14.25 13.25 23.94
CA LEU A 202 -14.16 14.69 24.18
C LEU A 202 -15.32 15.17 25.06
N ARG A 203 -16.56 14.76 24.76
CA ARG A 203 -17.73 15.08 25.61
C ARG A 203 -17.52 14.66 27.06
N GLN A 204 -17.11 13.41 27.30
CA GLN A 204 -16.92 12.89 28.65
C GLN A 204 -15.77 13.59 29.41
N LEU A 205 -14.69 13.94 28.70
CA LEU A 205 -13.60 14.72 29.27
C LEU A 205 -14.04 16.13 29.67
N LEU A 206 -14.95 16.75 28.91
CA LEU A 206 -15.52 18.06 29.22
C LEU A 206 -16.43 18.01 30.45
N LEU A 207 -17.25 16.96 30.57
CA LEU A 207 -18.11 16.75 31.76
C LEU A 207 -17.29 16.50 33.03
N SER A 208 -16.04 16.06 32.91
CA SER A 208 -15.13 15.78 34.04
C SER A 208 -13.96 16.78 34.17
N ILE A 209 -14.11 18.01 33.67
CA ILE A 209 -13.07 19.06 33.79
C ILE A 209 -12.65 19.32 35.24
N GLN A 210 -13.59 19.29 36.19
CA GLN A 210 -13.28 19.52 37.60
C GLN A 210 -12.29 18.47 38.15
N ASP A 211 -12.41 17.21 37.71
CA ASP A 211 -11.46 16.16 38.06
C ASP A 211 -10.06 16.45 37.51
N SER A 212 -9.98 17.05 36.32
CA SER A 212 -8.71 17.42 35.69
C SER A 212 -7.93 18.44 36.53
N PHE A 213 -8.61 19.43 37.12
CA PHE A 213 -7.98 20.38 38.03
C PHE A 213 -7.55 19.75 39.35
N ALA A 214 -8.30 18.78 39.86
CA ALA A 214 -7.98 18.11 41.12
C ALA A 214 -6.84 17.09 40.98
N ARG A 215 -6.77 16.38 39.85
CA ARG A 215 -5.76 15.36 39.55
C ARG A 215 -5.32 15.50 38.09
N PRO A 216 -4.34 16.39 37.80
CA PRO A 216 -3.79 16.54 36.46
C PRO A 216 -3.14 15.23 35.99
N GLY A 217 -3.40 14.84 34.75
CA GLY A 217 -2.89 13.61 34.16
C GLY A 217 -3.54 13.30 32.82
N VAL A 218 -3.17 12.15 32.25
CA VAL A 218 -3.74 11.65 31.00
C VAL A 218 -5.10 11.03 31.30
N ARG A 219 -6.16 11.50 30.66
CA ARG A 219 -7.53 10.99 30.86
C ARG A 219 -8.01 10.12 29.71
N ALA A 220 -7.51 10.34 28.49
CA ALA A 220 -7.70 9.45 27.36
C ALA A 220 -6.35 9.04 26.75
N LEU A 221 -6.16 7.74 26.55
CA LEU A 221 -4.96 7.16 25.97
C LEU A 221 -5.30 6.50 24.64
N LEU A 222 -4.76 7.01 23.54
CA LEU A 222 -4.93 6.42 22.21
C LEU A 222 -3.66 5.66 21.82
N ILE A 223 -3.80 4.36 21.60
CA ILE A 223 -2.71 3.45 21.34
C ILE A 223 -2.81 3.02 19.88
N TYR A 224 -1.78 3.37 19.12
CA TYR A 224 -1.65 3.02 17.71
C TYR A 224 -0.57 1.95 17.53
N PRO A 225 -0.73 1.05 16.54
CA PRO A 225 0.21 -0.04 16.26
C PRO A 225 1.57 0.48 15.82
N THR A 226 1.63 1.66 15.19
CA THR A 226 2.86 2.24 14.66
C THR A 226 2.96 3.73 15.00
N LYS A 227 4.19 4.23 15.13
CA LYS A 227 4.46 5.66 15.31
C LYS A 227 3.96 6.51 14.13
N ALA A 228 4.03 5.98 12.91
CA ALA A 228 3.60 6.69 11.72
C ALA A 228 2.09 6.96 11.77
N LEU A 229 1.30 5.93 12.09
CA LEU A 229 -0.15 6.06 12.24
C LEU A 229 -0.52 6.98 13.42
N ALA A 230 0.17 6.87 14.55
CA ALA A 230 -0.04 7.77 15.69
C ALA A 230 0.18 9.25 15.31
N ARG A 231 1.21 9.53 14.51
CA ARG A 231 1.55 10.90 14.07
C ARG A 231 0.58 11.43 13.02
N ASP A 232 0.17 10.58 12.08
CA ASP A 232 -0.86 10.91 11.10
C ASP A 232 -2.18 11.32 11.78
N GLN A 233 -2.60 10.57 12.80
CA GLN A 233 -3.80 10.86 13.55
C GLN A 233 -3.64 12.02 14.56
N PHE A 234 -2.40 12.37 14.94
CA PHE A 234 -2.13 13.37 15.96
C PHE A 234 -2.69 14.74 15.58
N ASP A 235 -2.44 15.23 14.37
CA ASP A 235 -2.89 16.56 13.96
C ASP A 235 -4.43 16.64 13.94
N LYS A 236 -5.07 15.57 13.45
CA LYS A 236 -6.53 15.46 13.43
C LYS A 236 -7.14 15.47 14.83
N VAL A 237 -6.60 14.67 15.75
CA VAL A 237 -7.08 14.60 17.14
C VAL A 237 -6.77 15.89 17.89
N LYS A 238 -5.59 16.48 17.67
CA LYS A 238 -5.16 17.74 18.27
C LYS A 238 -6.10 18.88 17.89
N GLU A 239 -6.43 19.02 16.61
CA GLU A 239 -7.37 20.05 16.16
C GLU A 239 -8.76 19.95 16.82
N LEU A 240 -9.28 18.72 16.98
CA LEU A 240 -10.57 18.50 17.65
C LEU A 240 -10.48 18.75 19.16
N GLY A 241 -9.37 18.31 19.78
CA GLY A 241 -9.09 18.55 21.19
C GLY A 241 -8.98 20.05 21.50
N GLU A 242 -8.20 20.80 20.72
CA GLU A 242 -8.04 22.25 20.89
C GLU A 242 -9.36 23.00 20.66
N ALA A 243 -10.18 22.58 19.70
CA ALA A 243 -11.51 23.15 19.50
C ALA A 243 -12.45 22.91 20.71
N ALA A 244 -12.28 21.79 21.40
CA ALA A 244 -12.96 21.48 22.66
C ALA A 244 -12.31 22.17 23.88
N GLY A 245 -11.11 22.76 23.76
CA GLY A 245 -10.34 23.33 24.87
C GLY A 245 -9.59 22.27 25.70
N LEU A 246 -9.30 21.11 25.12
CA LEU A 246 -8.55 20.01 25.72
C LEU A 246 -7.15 19.91 25.12
N SER A 247 -6.18 19.53 25.95
CA SER A 247 -4.79 19.39 25.54
C SER A 247 -4.50 18.00 24.98
N VAL A 248 -3.76 17.95 23.86
CA VAL A 248 -3.41 16.70 23.17
C VAL A 248 -1.89 16.67 22.95
N ALA A 249 -1.25 15.56 23.31
CA ALA A 249 0.16 15.32 22.98
C ALA A 249 0.38 13.92 22.42
N ILE A 250 1.52 13.74 21.74
CA ILE A 250 2.03 12.44 21.33
C ILE A 250 3.23 12.09 22.20
N PHE A 251 3.31 10.83 22.64
CA PHE A 251 4.44 10.29 23.37
C PHE A 251 4.93 9.02 22.68
N ASP A 252 6.00 9.16 21.90
CA ASP A 252 6.68 8.06 21.23
C ASP A 252 8.21 8.10 21.40
N GLY A 253 8.89 7.12 20.80
CA GLY A 253 10.35 7.03 20.84
C GLY A 253 11.08 8.18 20.13
N ASP A 254 10.41 8.99 19.33
CA ASP A 254 10.99 10.09 18.55
C ASP A 254 10.74 11.47 19.21
N VAL A 255 9.93 11.55 20.27
CA VAL A 255 9.69 12.80 21.01
C VAL A 255 10.97 13.25 21.72
N SER A 256 11.32 14.53 21.56
CA SER A 256 12.53 15.11 22.14
C SER A 256 12.49 15.12 23.67
N GLN A 257 13.65 15.19 24.33
CA GLN A 257 13.70 15.27 25.80
C GLN A 257 12.99 16.51 26.34
N ASN A 258 13.00 17.62 25.58
CA ASN A 258 12.33 18.86 25.97
C ASN A 258 10.79 18.70 25.92
N GLU A 259 10.27 18.11 24.85
CA GLU A 259 8.84 17.81 24.72
C GLU A 259 8.38 16.80 25.78
N ARG A 260 9.18 15.77 26.08
CA ARG A 260 8.91 14.84 27.20
C ARG A 260 8.84 15.59 28.53
N GLY A 261 9.79 16.51 28.77
CA GLY A 261 9.79 17.39 29.93
C GLY A 261 8.48 18.16 30.08
N ASN A 262 8.02 18.79 29.00
CA ASN A 262 6.75 19.50 28.96
C ASN A 262 5.55 18.60 29.27
N ILE A 263 5.51 17.38 28.73
CA ILE A 263 4.44 16.41 29.02
C ILE A 263 4.45 16.02 30.51
N TYR A 264 5.62 15.85 31.12
CA TYR A 264 5.72 15.52 32.54
C TYR A 264 5.32 16.68 33.46
N GLU A 265 5.62 17.91 33.07
CA GLU A 265 5.29 19.11 33.85
C GLU A 265 3.83 19.55 33.66
N ARG A 266 3.30 19.38 32.45
CA ARG A 266 1.94 19.73 32.05
C ARG A 266 1.32 18.56 31.29
N PRO A 267 0.80 17.56 32.02
CA PRO A 267 0.21 16.37 31.42
C PRO A 267 -0.96 16.76 30.50
N PRO A 268 -1.01 16.23 29.26
CA PRO A 268 -2.12 16.48 28.36
C PRO A 268 -3.35 15.67 28.78
N ASP A 269 -4.54 16.16 28.46
CA ASP A 269 -5.80 15.42 28.67
C ASP A 269 -5.85 14.14 27.83
N ILE A 270 -5.31 14.22 26.61
CA ILE A 270 -5.28 13.15 25.62
C ILE A 270 -3.84 12.85 25.22
N LEU A 271 -3.43 11.59 25.32
CA LEU A 271 -2.10 11.12 24.93
C LEU A 271 -2.18 10.08 23.83
N LEU A 272 -1.49 10.32 22.71
CA LEU A 272 -1.29 9.33 21.65
C LEU A 272 0.04 8.62 21.88
N THR A 273 0.05 7.29 21.78
CA THR A 273 1.24 6.47 22.03
C THR A 273 1.18 5.15 21.24
N ASN A 274 2.09 4.22 21.55
CA ASN A 274 2.14 2.87 20.99
C ASN A 274 2.41 1.83 22.10
N PRO A 275 2.15 0.54 21.84
CA PRO A 275 2.37 -0.52 22.82
C PRO A 275 3.81 -0.60 23.35
N ASP A 276 4.82 -0.34 22.52
CA ASP A 276 6.23 -0.47 22.93
C ASP A 276 6.62 0.55 24.01
N VAL A 277 6.15 1.79 23.86
CA VAL A 277 6.33 2.86 24.86
C VAL A 277 5.67 2.48 26.17
N LEU A 278 4.41 2.00 26.11
CA LEU A 278 3.69 1.59 27.30
C LEU A 278 4.37 0.39 27.97
N HIS A 279 4.82 -0.59 27.20
CA HIS A 279 5.57 -1.73 27.72
C HIS A 279 6.83 -1.29 28.47
N TYR A 280 7.60 -0.37 27.86
CA TYR A 280 8.81 0.18 28.44
C TYR A 280 8.54 0.94 29.75
N HIS A 281 7.53 1.81 29.76
CA HIS A 281 7.24 2.66 30.91
C HIS A 281 6.51 1.92 32.04
N LEU A 282 5.55 1.05 31.75
CA LEU A 282 4.83 0.23 32.74
C LEU A 282 5.70 -0.91 33.28
N GLY A 283 6.81 -1.25 32.62
CA GLY A 283 7.79 -2.20 33.12
C GLY A 283 8.80 -1.59 34.11
N TRP A 284 8.84 -0.27 34.24
CA TRP A 284 9.91 0.43 34.97
C TRP A 284 9.37 1.28 36.13
N MET A 285 9.71 0.89 37.36
CA MET A 285 9.24 1.52 38.59
C MET A 285 9.55 3.02 38.71
N GLN A 286 10.64 3.50 38.10
CA GLN A 286 11.05 4.92 38.15
C GLN A 286 10.54 5.76 36.96
N SER A 287 9.59 5.23 36.19
CA SER A 287 9.02 5.92 35.04
C SER A 287 8.25 7.19 35.45
N ARG A 288 8.61 8.34 34.86
CA ARG A 288 7.88 9.60 35.02
C ARG A 288 6.52 9.62 34.30
N LEU A 289 6.28 8.68 33.38
CA LEU A 289 5.03 8.58 32.64
C LEU A 289 3.94 7.86 33.44
N VAL A 290 4.31 6.85 34.24
CA VAL A 290 3.35 6.01 34.99
C VAL A 290 2.42 6.83 35.90
N PRO A 291 2.91 7.81 36.68
CA PRO A 291 2.02 8.66 37.48
C PRO A 291 0.95 9.37 36.66
N LEU A 292 1.26 9.76 35.42
CA LEU A 292 0.31 10.46 34.54
C LEU A 292 -0.76 9.52 33.99
N LEU A 293 -0.49 8.23 33.92
CA LEU A 293 -1.42 7.22 33.43
C LEU A 293 -2.45 6.82 34.50
N SER A 294 -2.20 7.12 35.77
CA SER A 294 -3.12 6.79 36.88
C SER A 294 -4.52 7.42 36.77
N THR A 295 -4.67 8.47 35.93
CA THR A 295 -5.93 9.19 35.71
C THR A 295 -6.69 8.73 34.46
N VAL A 296 -6.19 7.72 33.76
CA VAL A 296 -6.78 7.25 32.49
C VAL A 296 -8.19 6.71 32.73
N LYS A 297 -9.16 7.24 31.98
CA LYS A 297 -10.57 6.83 31.98
C LYS A 297 -10.97 6.13 30.68
N PHE A 298 -10.28 6.43 29.57
CA PHE A 298 -10.55 5.87 28.25
C PHE A 298 -9.26 5.35 27.63
N VAL A 299 -9.29 4.14 27.08
CA VAL A 299 -8.20 3.57 26.29
C VAL A 299 -8.73 3.15 24.92
N VAL A 300 -8.13 3.72 23.87
CA VAL A 300 -8.43 3.37 22.48
C VAL A 300 -7.31 2.50 21.93
N LEU A 301 -7.65 1.33 21.40
CA LEU A 301 -6.77 0.51 20.57
C LEU A 301 -7.18 0.66 19.11
N ASP A 302 -6.45 1.49 18.36
CA ASP A 302 -6.68 1.60 16.92
C ASP A 302 -5.97 0.46 16.15
N GLU A 303 -6.54 0.14 15.00
CA GLU A 303 -6.23 -1.04 14.18
C GLU A 303 -6.04 -2.31 15.02
N ILE A 304 -7.04 -2.60 15.86
CA ILE A 304 -7.00 -3.67 16.86
C ILE A 304 -6.64 -5.04 16.22
N HIS A 305 -7.01 -5.26 14.96
CA HIS A 305 -6.73 -6.47 14.18
C HIS A 305 -5.24 -6.79 14.02
N LEU A 306 -4.35 -5.82 14.23
CA LEU A 306 -2.91 -6.03 14.17
C LEU A 306 -2.36 -6.66 15.46
N TYR A 307 -3.09 -6.56 16.57
CA TYR A 307 -2.68 -7.11 17.86
C TYR A 307 -2.99 -8.60 17.96
N THR A 308 -2.44 -9.39 17.03
CA THR A 308 -2.60 -10.85 16.97
C THR A 308 -1.32 -11.57 17.41
N GLY A 309 -1.43 -12.88 17.68
CA GLY A 309 -0.29 -13.72 18.06
C GLY A 309 0.47 -13.18 19.29
N SER A 310 1.80 -13.19 19.22
CA SER A 310 2.66 -12.73 20.32
C SER A 310 2.51 -11.23 20.62
N MET A 311 2.25 -10.40 19.61
CA MET A 311 1.98 -8.98 19.80
C MET A 311 0.68 -8.76 20.57
N GLY A 312 -0.38 -9.50 20.21
CA GLY A 312 -1.66 -9.49 20.93
C GLY A 312 -1.52 -9.87 22.39
N THR A 313 -0.80 -10.95 22.69
CA THR A 313 -0.51 -11.36 24.08
C THR A 313 0.22 -10.26 24.86
N ASN A 314 1.20 -9.59 24.24
CA ASN A 314 1.89 -8.48 24.89
C ASN A 314 0.96 -7.30 25.17
N VAL A 315 0.11 -6.92 24.20
CA VAL A 315 -0.87 -5.85 24.37
C VAL A 315 -1.87 -6.17 25.47
N TYR A 316 -2.36 -7.41 25.55
CA TYR A 316 -3.20 -7.89 26.64
C TYR A 316 -2.56 -7.61 28.01
N TYR A 317 -1.29 -8.00 28.21
CA TYR A 317 -0.59 -7.75 29.49
C TYR A 317 -0.22 -6.28 29.72
N ILE A 318 -0.09 -5.47 28.67
CA ILE A 318 0.04 -4.01 28.80
C ILE A 318 -1.26 -3.43 29.35
N MET A 319 -2.41 -3.84 28.81
CA MET A 319 -3.72 -3.41 29.29
C MET A 319 -3.94 -3.80 30.75
N LYS A 320 -3.60 -5.05 31.15
CA LYS A 320 -3.69 -5.48 32.56
C LYS A 320 -2.80 -4.67 33.50
N ARG A 321 -1.57 -4.33 33.09
CA ARG A 321 -0.70 -3.45 33.89
C ARG A 321 -1.26 -2.04 33.99
N LEU A 322 -1.81 -1.52 32.89
CA LEU A 322 -2.47 -0.22 32.91
C LEU A 322 -3.66 -0.22 33.87
N GLU A 323 -4.49 -1.27 33.86
CA GLU A 323 -5.62 -1.42 34.81
C GLU A 323 -5.16 -1.45 36.28
N MET A 324 -3.98 -2.01 36.56
CA MET A 324 -3.39 -1.98 37.91
C MET A 324 -2.99 -0.56 38.34
N GLU A 325 -2.54 0.28 37.40
CA GLU A 325 -2.09 1.65 37.67
C GLU A 325 -3.23 2.68 37.69
N SER A 326 -4.16 2.61 36.73
CA SER A 326 -5.25 3.58 36.56
C SER A 326 -6.58 3.14 37.16
N GLY A 327 -6.70 1.88 37.57
CA GLY A 327 -8.00 1.26 37.83
C GLY A 327 -8.78 0.99 36.53
N ARG A 328 -10.09 0.80 36.67
CA ARG A 328 -10.96 0.48 35.53
C ARG A 328 -11.13 1.70 34.62
N PHE A 329 -10.83 1.50 33.34
CA PHE A 329 -11.13 2.42 32.24
C PHE A 329 -12.03 1.76 31.19
N GLN A 330 -12.69 2.58 30.40
CA GLN A 330 -13.48 2.15 29.25
C GLN A 330 -12.56 1.82 28.07
N LYS A 331 -12.82 0.68 27.43
CA LYS A 331 -12.01 0.11 26.35
C LYS A 331 -12.71 0.28 25.01
N ILE A 332 -12.00 0.85 24.05
CA ILE A 332 -12.53 1.18 22.73
C ILE A 332 -11.58 0.59 21.69
N GLY A 333 -12.04 -0.39 20.92
CA GLY A 333 -11.33 -0.94 19.78
C GLY A 333 -11.76 -0.26 18.49
N ALA A 334 -10.85 -0.04 17.56
CA ALA A 334 -11.18 0.37 16.21
C ALA A 334 -10.47 -0.52 15.19
N SER A 335 -11.19 -0.95 14.15
CA SER A 335 -10.66 -1.85 13.13
C SER A 335 -11.31 -1.62 11.77
N ALA A 336 -10.50 -1.70 10.71
CA ALA A 336 -11.01 -1.64 9.34
C ALA A 336 -11.95 -2.82 9.02
N THR A 337 -11.43 -4.05 9.11
CA THR A 337 -12.13 -5.29 8.74
C THR A 337 -11.55 -6.48 9.52
N ILE A 338 -12.35 -7.08 10.40
CA ILE A 338 -12.07 -8.39 11.03
C ILE A 338 -13.28 -9.27 10.74
N ALA A 339 -13.09 -10.58 10.54
CA ALA A 339 -14.21 -11.51 10.41
C ALA A 339 -15.05 -11.57 11.70
N ASN A 340 -14.38 -11.65 12.86
CA ASN A 340 -14.99 -11.72 14.19
C ASN A 340 -14.48 -10.59 15.12
N PRO A 341 -14.83 -9.31 14.85
CA PRO A 341 -14.31 -8.16 15.60
C PRO A 341 -14.71 -8.19 17.08
N LYS A 342 -15.94 -8.63 17.39
CA LYS A 342 -16.45 -8.73 18.76
C LYS A 342 -15.63 -9.71 19.58
N GLU A 343 -15.59 -10.98 19.17
CA GLU A 343 -14.89 -12.04 19.88
C GLU A 343 -13.41 -11.70 20.09
N PHE A 344 -12.78 -11.12 19.07
CA PHE A 344 -11.39 -10.71 19.15
C PHE A 344 -11.17 -9.58 20.17
N ALA A 345 -12.04 -8.56 20.17
CA ALA A 345 -11.97 -7.48 21.15
C ALA A 345 -12.25 -7.98 22.57
N GLU A 346 -13.24 -8.83 22.78
CA GLU A 346 -13.55 -9.44 24.09
C GLU A 346 -12.37 -10.25 24.61
N MET A 347 -11.69 -11.01 23.74
CA MET A 347 -10.48 -11.77 24.12
C MET A 347 -9.32 -10.84 24.51
N LEU A 348 -9.13 -9.72 23.81
CA LEU A 348 -8.03 -8.78 24.08
C LEU A 348 -8.32 -7.88 25.29
N PHE A 349 -9.57 -7.49 25.47
CA PHE A 349 -10.03 -6.59 26.53
C PHE A 349 -10.39 -7.29 27.83
N ASP A 350 -10.72 -8.58 27.76
CA ASP A 350 -11.20 -9.39 28.88
C ASP A 350 -12.47 -8.81 29.52
N THR A 351 -13.36 -8.27 28.69
CA THR A 351 -14.66 -7.69 29.05
C THR A 351 -15.69 -7.97 27.96
N ASP A 352 -17.00 -7.82 28.28
CA ASP A 352 -18.06 -7.83 27.25
C ASP A 352 -17.95 -6.54 26.41
N VAL A 353 -18.01 -6.70 25.09
CA VAL A 353 -17.78 -5.61 24.15
C VAL A 353 -18.96 -5.50 23.18
N LYS A 354 -19.45 -4.28 22.99
CA LYS A 354 -20.45 -4.00 21.97
C LYS A 354 -19.81 -3.79 20.60
N LEU A 355 -20.24 -4.59 19.63
CA LEU A 355 -19.88 -4.40 18.23
C LEU A 355 -20.69 -3.27 17.61
N ILE A 356 -19.98 -2.35 16.97
CA ILE A 356 -20.55 -1.25 16.20
C ILE A 356 -19.99 -1.37 14.79
N GLU A 357 -20.81 -1.85 13.87
CA GLU A 357 -20.40 -2.18 12.52
C GLU A 357 -21.02 -1.22 11.51
N SER A 358 -20.19 -0.69 10.61
CA SER A 358 -20.68 0.08 9.47
C SER A 358 -21.16 -0.88 8.38
N LYS A 359 -22.48 -1.08 8.30
CA LYS A 359 -23.10 -1.93 7.27
C LYS A 359 -22.90 -1.42 5.86
N THR A 360 -22.83 -0.10 5.73
CA THR A 360 -22.66 0.61 4.47
C THR A 360 -21.50 1.60 4.60
N ALA A 361 -20.83 1.82 3.50
CA ALA A 361 -19.63 2.63 3.43
C ALA A 361 -19.76 3.55 2.23
N LYS A 362 -19.53 4.85 2.39
CA LYS A 362 -19.44 5.72 1.21
C LYS A 362 -18.20 5.32 0.42
N ARG A 363 -18.39 4.60 -0.67
CA ARG A 363 -17.30 4.11 -1.53
C ARG A 363 -17.62 4.48 -2.96
N GLY A 364 -16.61 5.00 -3.66
CA GLY A 364 -16.66 5.11 -5.11
C GLY A 364 -16.68 3.71 -5.77
N PRO A 365 -16.97 3.65 -7.07
CA PRO A 365 -16.92 2.39 -7.80
C PRO A 365 -15.48 1.85 -7.83
N VAL A 366 -15.31 0.55 -7.61
CA VAL A 366 -14.00 -0.12 -7.66
C VAL A 366 -13.98 -1.14 -8.79
N HIS A 367 -12.97 -1.03 -9.65
CA HIS A 367 -12.64 -2.05 -10.63
C HIS A 367 -11.49 -2.90 -10.08
N PHE A 368 -11.78 -4.13 -9.69
CA PHE A 368 -10.78 -5.07 -9.21
C PHE A 368 -10.34 -5.98 -10.37
N LEU A 369 -9.03 -6.01 -10.65
CA LEU A 369 -8.44 -6.82 -11.72
C LEU A 369 -7.28 -7.67 -11.18
N MET A 370 -7.24 -8.94 -11.60
CA MET A 370 -6.09 -9.82 -11.36
C MET A 370 -5.45 -10.18 -12.69
N TYR A 371 -4.16 -9.88 -12.81
CA TYR A 371 -3.36 -10.17 -14.01
C TYR A 371 -2.34 -11.26 -13.76
N TYR A 372 -2.14 -12.12 -14.76
CA TYR A 372 -1.02 -13.05 -14.83
C TYR A 372 -0.14 -12.69 -16.04
N PRO A 373 1.18 -12.52 -15.83
CA PRO A 373 2.07 -12.10 -16.90
C PRO A 373 2.13 -13.17 -17.99
N GLY A 374 2.15 -12.74 -19.25
CA GLY A 374 2.32 -13.65 -20.38
C GLY A 374 3.77 -14.08 -20.58
N MET A 375 4.31 -13.82 -21.78
CA MET A 375 5.69 -14.16 -22.15
C MET A 375 6.76 -13.20 -21.58
N ARG A 376 6.40 -12.37 -20.60
CA ARG A 376 7.26 -11.29 -20.06
C ARG A 376 7.38 -11.39 -18.54
N SER A 377 8.33 -10.66 -17.97
CA SER A 377 8.51 -10.63 -16.52
C SER A 377 7.35 -9.89 -15.83
N LYS A 378 7.07 -10.25 -14.57
CA LYS A 378 6.13 -9.51 -13.72
C LYS A 378 6.47 -8.01 -13.61
N TYR A 379 7.76 -7.68 -13.59
CA TYR A 379 8.22 -6.29 -13.50
C TYR A 379 7.89 -5.50 -14.76
N SER A 380 8.14 -6.09 -15.94
CA SER A 380 7.73 -5.47 -17.20
C SER A 380 6.22 -5.25 -17.23
N MET A 381 5.45 -6.21 -16.72
CA MET A 381 4.00 -6.08 -16.59
C MET A 381 3.58 -4.88 -15.77
N ILE A 382 4.13 -4.76 -14.56
CA ILE A 382 3.81 -3.65 -13.66
C ILE A 382 4.22 -2.32 -14.27
N VAL A 383 5.42 -2.21 -14.86
CA VAL A 383 5.90 -0.98 -15.50
C VAL A 383 4.96 -0.54 -16.61
N ASP A 384 4.52 -1.45 -17.48
CA ASP A 384 3.56 -1.14 -18.54
C ASP A 384 2.19 -0.75 -17.99
N LEU A 385 1.68 -1.46 -16.98
CA LEU A 385 0.40 -1.16 -16.35
C LEU A 385 0.41 0.24 -15.72
N VAL A 386 1.45 0.54 -14.93
CA VAL A 386 1.64 1.86 -14.32
C VAL A 386 1.78 2.93 -15.40
N SER A 387 2.56 2.70 -16.46
CA SER A 387 2.71 3.65 -17.55
C SER A 387 1.37 3.97 -18.24
N MET A 388 0.50 2.97 -18.45
CA MET A 388 -0.86 3.19 -18.98
C MET A 388 -1.74 3.97 -18.02
N LEU A 389 -1.67 3.68 -16.72
CA LEU A 389 -2.40 4.41 -15.69
C LEU A 389 -1.96 5.88 -15.63
N GLN A 390 -0.65 6.13 -15.77
CA GLN A 390 -0.10 7.49 -15.83
C GLN A 390 -0.59 8.30 -17.04
N VAL A 391 -0.75 7.66 -18.21
CA VAL A 391 -1.35 8.32 -19.39
C VAL A 391 -2.79 8.76 -19.11
N GLY A 392 -3.52 8.04 -18.25
CA GLY A 392 -4.85 8.41 -17.79
C GLY A 392 -4.89 9.32 -16.58
N ASP A 393 -3.77 9.93 -16.19
CA ASP A 393 -3.64 10.82 -15.03
C ASP A 393 -4.02 10.17 -13.68
N PHE A 394 -3.82 8.85 -13.57
CA PHE A 394 -4.07 8.15 -12.32
C PHE A 394 -2.91 8.37 -11.36
N LYS A 395 -3.23 8.74 -10.12
CA LYS A 395 -2.30 8.63 -9.01
C LYS A 395 -2.19 7.17 -8.59
N THR A 396 -0.98 6.61 -8.59
CA THR A 396 -0.76 5.16 -8.44
C THR A 396 0.13 4.81 -7.25
N LEU A 397 -0.35 3.90 -6.40
CA LEU A 397 0.45 3.26 -5.37
C LEU A 397 0.82 1.84 -5.81
N VAL A 398 2.11 1.54 -5.86
CA VAL A 398 2.64 0.23 -6.29
C VAL A 398 3.21 -0.51 -5.09
N PHE A 399 2.67 -1.67 -4.74
CA PHE A 399 3.18 -2.49 -3.64
C PHE A 399 4.14 -3.59 -4.12
N GLY A 400 5.37 -3.56 -3.61
CA GLY A 400 6.37 -4.63 -3.74
C GLY A 400 6.52 -5.47 -2.48
N ASN A 401 6.93 -6.73 -2.61
CA ASN A 401 7.01 -7.66 -1.48
C ASN A 401 8.29 -7.44 -0.66
N THR A 402 9.34 -6.88 -1.27
CA THR A 402 10.62 -6.61 -0.59
C THR A 402 11.15 -5.21 -0.86
N HIS A 403 12.09 -4.76 -0.03
CA HIS A 403 12.81 -3.51 -0.24
C HIS A 403 13.52 -3.48 -1.60
N SER A 404 14.21 -4.55 -1.97
CA SER A 404 14.91 -4.64 -3.26
C SER A 404 13.95 -4.58 -4.45
N GLU A 405 12.78 -5.20 -4.34
CA GLU A 405 11.76 -5.14 -5.40
C GLU A 405 11.21 -3.74 -5.59
N ALA A 406 10.95 -3.01 -4.51
CA ALA A 406 10.47 -1.62 -4.59
C ALA A 406 11.50 -0.71 -5.30
N GLU A 407 12.78 -0.86 -4.97
CA GLU A 407 13.88 -0.10 -5.59
C GLU A 407 14.03 -0.44 -7.09
N VAL A 408 14.00 -1.72 -7.44
CA VAL A 408 14.08 -2.17 -8.84
C VAL A 408 12.90 -1.66 -9.66
N LEU A 409 11.67 -1.73 -9.13
CA LEU A 409 10.50 -1.20 -9.82
C LEU A 409 10.60 0.31 -10.03
N ASN A 410 11.05 1.05 -9.02
CA ASN A 410 11.24 2.50 -9.13
C ASN A 410 12.28 2.86 -10.20
N MET A 411 13.39 2.12 -10.27
CA MET A 411 14.39 2.28 -11.33
C MET A 411 13.78 2.04 -12.72
N LEU A 412 13.07 0.92 -12.90
CA LEU A 412 12.48 0.55 -14.18
C LEU A 412 11.37 1.52 -14.64
N LEU A 413 10.61 2.08 -13.70
CA LEU A 413 9.64 3.15 -13.97
C LEU A 413 10.35 4.43 -14.42
N GLY A 414 11.44 4.79 -13.76
CA GLY A 414 12.28 5.93 -14.16
C GLY A 414 12.87 5.78 -15.56
N ASP A 415 13.32 4.58 -15.94
CA ASP A 415 13.89 4.29 -17.26
C ASP A 415 12.89 4.51 -18.41
N VAL A 416 11.59 4.37 -18.14
CA VAL A 416 10.51 4.64 -19.11
C VAL A 416 9.91 6.05 -18.95
N GLY A 417 10.52 6.90 -18.12
CA GLY A 417 10.12 8.30 -17.92
C GLY A 417 8.97 8.52 -16.93
N VAL A 418 8.57 7.50 -16.17
CA VAL A 418 7.55 7.66 -15.12
C VAL A 418 8.21 8.26 -13.87
N LYS A 419 7.67 9.38 -13.39
CA LYS A 419 8.12 10.01 -12.14
C LYS A 419 7.60 9.21 -10.94
N SER A 420 8.48 8.44 -10.31
CA SER A 420 8.18 7.66 -9.11
C SER A 420 9.22 7.84 -8.01
N MET A 421 8.81 7.59 -6.76
CA MET A 421 9.72 7.52 -5.60
C MET A 421 9.44 6.27 -4.77
N VAL A 422 10.46 5.78 -4.06
CA VAL A 422 10.35 4.61 -3.18
C VAL A 422 9.87 5.04 -1.79
N HIS A 423 8.99 4.26 -1.17
CA HIS A 423 8.62 4.42 0.23
C HIS A 423 8.76 3.10 0.98
N ARG A 424 9.75 2.97 1.86
CA ARG A 424 10.01 1.71 2.56
C ARG A 424 10.67 1.88 3.91
N ALA A 425 10.59 0.84 4.74
CA ALA A 425 11.33 0.79 6.00
C ALA A 425 12.85 0.86 5.72
N GLY A 426 13.57 1.53 6.62
CA GLY A 426 15.00 1.82 6.49
C GLY A 426 15.32 3.16 5.80
N LEU A 427 14.35 3.82 5.17
CA LEU A 427 14.52 5.19 4.70
C LEU A 427 14.29 6.22 5.82
N SER A 428 15.02 7.34 5.74
CA SER A 428 14.94 8.39 6.76
C SER A 428 13.51 8.95 6.88
N LYS A 429 13.13 9.37 8.09
CA LYS A 429 11.82 9.96 8.35
C LYS A 429 11.56 11.21 7.51
N LYS A 430 12.58 12.07 7.37
CA LYS A 430 12.50 13.27 6.53
C LYS A 430 12.17 12.91 5.08
N TYR A 431 12.92 11.97 4.50
CA TYR A 431 12.67 11.52 3.13
C TYR A 431 11.27 10.92 2.95
N ARG A 432 10.80 10.09 3.90
CA ARG A 432 9.45 9.52 3.83
C ARG A 432 8.37 10.60 3.90
N GLY A 433 8.50 11.57 4.81
CA GLY A 433 7.61 12.73 4.87
C GLY A 433 7.63 13.55 3.58
N ASP A 434 8.81 13.82 3.01
CA ASP A 434 8.92 14.55 1.74
C ASP A 434 8.19 13.81 0.59
N VAL A 435 8.31 12.48 0.52
CA VAL A 435 7.63 11.64 -0.47
C VAL A 435 6.11 11.62 -0.24
N GLU A 436 5.66 11.49 1.01
CA GLU A 436 4.25 11.54 1.40
C GLU A 436 3.62 12.89 1.03
N ASP A 437 4.31 14.00 1.29
CA ASP A 437 3.84 15.35 1.00
C ASP A 437 3.82 15.67 -0.50
N ASP A 438 4.85 15.26 -1.25
CA ASP A 438 4.89 15.41 -2.70
C ASP A 438 3.79 14.58 -3.38
N PHE A 439 3.49 13.40 -2.84
CA PHE A 439 2.36 12.61 -3.31
C PHE A 439 1.04 13.27 -2.94
N ARG A 440 0.82 13.65 -1.68
CA ARG A 440 -0.41 14.32 -1.22
C ARG A 440 -0.71 15.59 -2.04
N SER A 441 0.31 16.38 -2.37
CA SER A 441 0.18 17.61 -3.17
C SER A 441 0.04 17.38 -4.69
N GLY A 442 0.11 16.14 -5.17
CA GLY A 442 0.00 15.80 -6.59
C GLY A 442 1.29 16.03 -7.41
N LYS A 443 2.38 16.45 -6.77
CA LYS A 443 3.69 16.63 -7.44
C LYS A 443 4.33 15.29 -7.84
N LEU A 444 4.02 14.23 -7.11
CA LEU A 444 4.49 12.88 -7.35
C LEU A 444 3.29 11.99 -7.74
N PRO A 445 3.24 11.44 -8.96
CA PRO A 445 2.11 10.66 -9.39
C PRO A 445 2.19 9.17 -9.02
N VAL A 446 3.40 8.66 -8.71
CA VAL A 446 3.62 7.26 -8.35
C VAL A 446 4.49 7.11 -7.11
N ILE A 447 4.03 6.29 -6.15
CA ILE A 447 4.88 5.76 -5.08
C ILE A 447 5.05 4.26 -5.27
N VAL A 448 6.28 3.76 -5.13
CA VAL A 448 6.57 2.33 -5.01
C VAL A 448 6.89 2.00 -3.57
N SER A 449 6.03 1.24 -2.90
CA SER A 449 6.11 0.98 -1.46
C SER A 449 6.18 -0.50 -1.11
N THR A 450 6.77 -0.80 0.04
CA THR A 450 6.51 -2.06 0.77
C THR A 450 5.19 -1.96 1.55
N PRO A 451 4.77 -2.98 2.34
CA PRO A 451 3.61 -2.88 3.25
C PRO A 451 3.62 -1.70 4.24
N THR A 452 4.68 -0.87 4.26
CA THR A 452 4.76 0.37 5.02
C THR A 452 3.64 1.39 4.75
N LEU A 453 2.99 1.34 3.59
CA LEU A 453 1.83 2.19 3.26
C LEU A 453 0.49 1.41 3.23
N GLU A 454 0.46 0.14 3.65
CA GLU A 454 -0.83 -0.57 3.86
C GLU A 454 -1.61 0.01 5.05
N LEU A 455 -0.88 0.55 6.02
CA LEU A 455 -1.41 0.94 7.32
C LEU A 455 -1.80 2.43 7.33
N GLY A 456 -3.08 2.72 7.11
CA GLY A 456 -3.84 3.87 7.65
C GLY A 456 -3.29 5.30 7.49
N ILE A 457 -2.16 5.53 6.82
CA ILE A 457 -1.56 6.84 6.60
C ILE A 457 -2.37 7.58 5.52
N ASP A 458 -2.68 8.85 5.77
CA ASP A 458 -3.36 9.72 4.81
C ASP A 458 -2.38 10.21 3.71
N ILE A 459 -2.36 9.47 2.61
CA ILE A 459 -1.61 9.78 1.38
C ILE A 459 -2.43 10.63 0.37
N GLY A 460 -3.57 11.17 0.80
CA GLY A 460 -4.51 11.94 -0.02
C GLY A 460 -5.30 11.08 -1.01
N ASP A 461 -5.87 11.75 -2.02
CA ASP A 461 -6.67 11.07 -3.06
C ASP A 461 -5.81 10.06 -3.82
N LEU A 462 -6.30 8.82 -3.92
CA LEU A 462 -5.66 7.71 -4.63
C LEU A 462 -6.68 7.08 -5.58
N ASN A 463 -6.30 6.94 -6.85
CA ASN A 463 -7.22 6.45 -7.89
C ASN A 463 -6.84 5.06 -8.40
N SER A 464 -5.63 4.56 -8.08
CA SER A 464 -5.20 3.22 -8.49
C SER A 464 -4.19 2.59 -7.52
N VAL A 465 -4.31 1.28 -7.31
CA VAL A 465 -3.35 0.46 -6.56
C VAL A 465 -2.93 -0.71 -7.45
N VAL A 466 -1.61 -0.94 -7.55
CA VAL A 466 -1.03 -2.10 -8.21
C VAL A 466 -0.26 -2.89 -7.17
N SER A 467 -0.64 -4.14 -6.91
CA SER A 467 -0.01 -4.94 -5.87
C SER A 467 0.60 -6.23 -6.40
N MET A 468 1.81 -6.55 -5.96
CA MET A 468 2.42 -7.88 -6.10
C MET A 468 2.17 -8.78 -4.89
N ILE A 469 1.52 -8.26 -3.85
CA ILE A 469 1.23 -8.99 -2.62
C ILE A 469 0.10 -9.95 -2.94
N VAL A 470 0.46 -11.20 -3.16
CA VAL A 470 -0.46 -12.33 -3.12
C VAL A 470 -0.29 -12.91 -1.73
N SER A 471 -1.20 -12.54 -0.82
CA SER A 471 -1.27 -13.08 0.54
C SER A 471 -1.61 -14.56 0.53
#